data_AF-A0A7M2ABV7-F1
#
_entry.id   AF-A0A7M2ABV7-F1
#
_cell.length_a   1.000
_cell.length_b   1.000
_cell.length_c   1.000
_cell.angle_alpha   90.00
_cell.angle_beta   90.00
_cell.angle_gamma   90.00
#
_symmetry.space_group_name_H-M   'P 1'
#
loop_
_entity.id
_entity.type
_entity.pdbx_description
1 polymer ?
#
loop_
_entity_poly.entity_id
_entity_poly.type
_entity_poly.pdbx_seq_one_letter_code
_entity_poly.pdbx_strand_id
1 'polypeptide(L)'
;MTPFTKQVVAIIASIPEGKVMTYGQIAAHAGSPRAARQVVRILHSMSRKERLPWHRVVNAKGQISIPDEHSRLMQETELISEGVEFQMDGSINLRLFGHDPGPTFLLDPSTDEK
;
A
#
# COMPACT_ATOMS: atom_id res chain seq x y z
N MET A 1 17.53 -1.08 8.19
CA MET A 1 16.08 -1.27 7.99
C MET A 1 15.66 -2.51 8.75
N THR A 2 14.61 -2.46 9.58
CA THR A 2 14.15 -3.64 10.35
C THR A 2 13.55 -4.70 9.40
N PRO A 3 13.47 -5.98 9.79
CA PRO A 3 12.81 -7.01 8.98
C PRO A 3 11.38 -6.62 8.60
N PHE A 4 10.61 -6.07 9.54
CA PHE A 4 9.25 -5.57 9.28
C PHE A 4 9.24 -4.46 8.22
N THR A 5 10.15 -3.48 8.31
CA THR A 5 10.22 -2.41 7.30
C THR A 5 10.60 -2.94 5.92
N LYS A 6 11.51 -3.93 5.84
CA LYS A 6 11.84 -4.60 4.57
C LYS A 6 10.60 -5.24 3.94
N GLN A 7 9.80 -5.95 4.74
CA GLN A 7 8.59 -6.59 4.25
C GLN A 7 7.54 -5.58 3.81
N VAL A 8 7.32 -4.50 4.58
CA VAL A 8 6.39 -3.44 4.18
C VAL A 8 6.81 -2.79 2.86
N VAL A 9 8.09 -2.48 2.68
CA VAL A 9 8.63 -1.92 1.42
C VAL A 9 8.40 -2.89 0.25
N ALA A 10 8.71 -4.17 0.43
CA ALA A 10 8.53 -5.19 -0.60
C ALA A 10 7.04 -5.37 -1.00
N ILE A 11 6.13 -5.41 -0.02
CA ILE A 11 4.69 -5.51 -0.27
C ILE A 11 4.16 -4.28 -1.00
N ILE A 12 4.57 -3.06 -0.59
CA ILE A 12 4.09 -1.85 -1.28
C ILE A 12 4.62 -1.81 -2.71
N ALA A 13 5.88 -2.19 -2.92
CA ALA A 13 6.48 -2.23 -4.26
C ALA A 13 5.83 -3.27 -5.19
N SER A 14 5.21 -4.32 -4.64
CA SER A 14 4.54 -5.36 -5.43
C SER A 14 3.09 -5.06 -5.78
N ILE A 15 2.49 -3.98 -5.24
CA ILE A 15 1.11 -3.60 -5.58
C ILE A 15 1.05 -3.23 -7.06
N PRO A 16 0.31 -3.97 -7.90
CA PRO A 16 0.26 -3.72 -9.33
C PRO A 16 -0.49 -2.42 -9.66
N GLU A 17 -0.26 -1.88 -10.86
CA GLU A 17 -0.96 -0.69 -11.33
C GLU A 17 -2.47 -0.94 -11.39
N GLY A 18 -3.25 0.09 -11.08
CA GLY A 18 -4.71 0.01 -11.06
C GLY A 18 -5.25 -0.80 -9.88
N LYS A 19 -4.41 -1.13 -8.90
CA LYS A 19 -4.81 -1.81 -7.67
C LYS A 19 -4.33 -1.07 -6.42
N VAL A 20 -5.03 -1.31 -5.33
CA VAL A 20 -4.75 -0.70 -4.03
C VAL A 20 -4.70 -1.73 -2.91
N MET A 21 -3.93 -1.42 -1.86
CA MET A 21 -3.97 -2.16 -0.59
C MET A 21 -4.21 -1.22 0.58
N THR A 22 -4.83 -1.74 1.64
CA THR A 22 -5.03 -0.98 2.87
C THR A 22 -3.81 -1.07 3.78
N TYR A 23 -3.58 -0.06 4.62
CA TYR A 23 -2.53 -0.09 5.65
C TYR A 23 -2.61 -1.35 6.55
N GLY A 24 -3.83 -1.80 6.85
CA GLY A 24 -4.08 -3.00 7.66
C GLY A 24 -3.67 -4.28 6.96
N GLN A 25 -4.01 -4.42 5.67
CA GLN A 25 -3.58 -5.57 4.86
C GLN A 25 -2.06 -5.62 4.77
N ILE A 26 -1.41 -4.51 4.44
CA ILE A 26 0.07 -4.46 4.35
C ILE A 26 0.70 -4.86 5.69
N ALA A 27 0.17 -4.37 6.81
CA ALA A 27 0.67 -4.74 8.13
C ALA A 27 0.48 -6.23 8.43
N ALA A 28 -0.67 -6.81 8.06
CA ALA A 28 -0.95 -8.23 8.22
C ALA A 28 -0.04 -9.11 7.37
N HIS A 29 0.14 -8.79 6.09
CA HIS A 29 1.09 -9.48 5.22
C HIS A 29 2.53 -9.30 5.73
N ALA A 30 2.91 -8.14 6.25
CA ALA A 30 4.23 -7.94 6.85
C ALA A 30 4.42 -8.68 8.20
N GLY A 31 3.47 -9.49 8.65
CA GLY A 31 3.56 -10.31 9.86
C GLY A 31 3.14 -9.61 11.15
N SER A 32 2.55 -8.41 11.07
CA SER A 32 2.07 -7.67 12.26
C SER A 32 0.72 -6.98 12.00
N PRO A 33 -0.41 -7.70 12.10
CA PRO A 33 -1.74 -7.19 11.76
C PRO A 33 -2.17 -5.90 12.48
N ARG A 34 -1.58 -5.61 13.66
CA ARG A 34 -1.89 -4.41 14.45
C ARG A 34 -0.96 -3.22 14.16
N ALA A 35 -0.08 -3.33 13.17
CA ALA A 35 0.96 -2.35 12.88
C ALA A 35 0.63 -1.34 11.76
N ALA A 36 -0.66 -1.13 11.44
CA ALA A 36 -1.06 -0.18 10.39
C ALA A 36 -0.44 1.23 10.56
N ARG A 37 -0.38 1.75 11.79
CA ARG A 37 0.28 3.05 12.07
C ARG A 37 1.78 3.04 11.78
N GLN A 38 2.45 1.89 11.96
CA GLN A 38 3.86 1.74 11.60
C GLN A 38 4.03 1.73 10.07
N VAL A 39 3.10 1.14 9.33
CA VAL A 39 3.09 1.19 7.85
C VAL A 39 3.02 2.64 7.37
N VAL A 40 2.14 3.47 7.95
CA VAL A 40 2.05 4.91 7.62
C VAL A 40 3.39 5.62 7.82
N ARG A 41 4.06 5.39 8.97
CA ARG A 41 5.39 5.96 9.25
C ARG A 41 6.46 5.49 8.24
N ILE A 42 6.41 4.21 7.87
CA ILE A 42 7.32 3.64 6.88
C ILE A 42 7.08 4.27 5.52
N LEU A 43 5.83 4.37 5.07
CA LEU A 43 5.46 5.00 3.81
C LEU A 43 6.01 6.43 3.75
N HIS A 44 5.72 7.25 4.77
CA HIS A 44 6.22 8.63 4.83
C HIS A 44 7.76 8.74 4.74
N SER A 45 8.49 7.84 5.40
CA SER A 45 9.96 7.90 5.45
C SER A 45 10.64 7.23 4.25
N MET A 46 10.04 6.20 3.66
CA MET A 46 10.67 5.35 2.66
C MET A 46 10.18 5.59 1.23
N SER A 47 9.02 6.22 1.00
CA SER A 47 8.45 6.32 -0.36
C SER A 47 9.39 6.97 -1.36
N ARG A 48 10.03 8.10 -1.01
CA ARG A 48 11.02 8.75 -1.90
C ARG A 48 12.28 7.92 -2.05
N LYS A 49 12.75 7.30 -0.96
CA LYS A 49 14.03 6.57 -0.94
C LYS A 49 13.97 5.29 -1.77
N GLU A 50 12.87 4.55 -1.64
CA GLU A 50 12.67 3.24 -2.28
C GLU A 50 11.78 3.34 -3.53
N ARG A 51 11.40 4.56 -3.94
CA ARG A 51 10.50 4.85 -5.09
C ARG A 51 9.20 4.05 -5.03
N LEU A 52 8.57 4.02 -3.86
CA LEU A 52 7.36 3.23 -3.64
C LEU A 52 6.15 3.84 -4.38
N PRO A 53 5.24 3.00 -4.92
CA PRO A 53 3.94 3.43 -5.43
C PRO A 53 2.99 3.77 -4.28
N TRP A 54 3.32 4.85 -3.57
CA TRP A 54 2.69 5.22 -2.31
C TRP A 54 1.20 5.56 -2.45
N HIS A 55 0.81 6.05 -3.63
CA HIS A 55 -0.56 6.39 -3.99
C HIS A 55 -1.48 5.18 -4.01
N ARG A 56 -0.93 3.96 -4.18
CA ARG A 56 -1.69 2.69 -4.15
C ARG A 56 -2.05 2.23 -2.73
N VAL A 57 -1.70 2.99 -1.69
CA VAL A 57 -1.99 2.65 -0.29
C VAL A 57 -3.07 3.55 0.31
N VAL A 58 -4.17 2.94 0.77
CA VAL A 58 -5.37 3.65 1.27
C VAL A 58 -5.79 3.16 2.66
N ASN A 59 -6.78 3.82 3.26
CA ASN A 59 -7.32 3.37 4.55
C ASN A 59 -8.27 2.18 4.41
N ALA A 60 -8.71 1.63 5.55
CA ALA A 60 -9.59 0.48 5.61
C ALA A 60 -10.98 0.70 4.96
N LYS A 61 -11.38 1.95 4.70
CA LYS A 61 -12.61 2.33 4.01
C LYS A 61 -12.41 2.57 2.50
N GLY A 62 -11.20 2.34 1.98
CA GLY A 62 -10.86 2.63 0.58
C GLY A 62 -10.72 4.13 0.29
N GLN A 63 -10.49 4.96 1.30
CA GLN A 63 -10.37 6.41 1.15
C GLN A 63 -8.91 6.87 1.29
N ILE A 64 -8.58 7.94 0.59
CA ILE A 64 -7.33 8.68 0.79
C ILE A 64 -7.36 9.34 2.18
N SER A 65 -6.32 9.12 2.99
CA SER A 65 -6.24 9.59 4.38
C SER A 65 -5.15 10.63 4.62
N ILE A 66 -4.84 11.41 3.57
CA ILE A 66 -3.86 12.49 3.63
C ILE A 66 -4.61 13.80 3.89
N PRO A 67 -4.27 14.54 4.97
CA PRO A 67 -4.94 15.79 5.31
C PRO A 67 -4.49 16.96 4.44
N ASP A 68 -3.25 16.91 3.92
CA ASP A 68 -2.72 17.90 2.99
C ASP A 68 -3.44 17.79 1.63
N GLU A 69 -4.05 18.89 1.19
CA GLU A 69 -4.90 18.90 -0.01
C GLU A 69 -4.10 18.59 -1.28
N HIS A 70 -2.90 19.17 -1.41
CA HIS A 70 -2.05 18.95 -2.58
C HIS A 70 -1.66 17.47 -2.73
N SER A 71 -1.20 16.87 -1.64
CA SER A 71 -0.81 15.45 -1.59
C SER A 71 -1.98 14.51 -1.80
N ARG A 72 -3.17 14.88 -1.28
CA ARG A 72 -4.41 14.15 -1.55
C ARG A 72 -4.76 14.17 -3.04
N LEU A 73 -4.72 15.34 -3.68
CA LEU A 73 -5.01 15.49 -5.10
C LEU A 73 -3.97 14.77 -5.97
N MET A 74 -2.70 14.76 -5.59
CA MET A 74 -1.67 13.97 -6.27
C MET A 74 -1.99 12.48 -6.21
N GLN A 75 -2.31 11.95 -5.03
CA GLN A 75 -2.67 10.53 -4.87
C GLN A 75 -3.88 10.17 -5.74
N GLU A 76 -4.91 10.99 -5.72
CA GLU A 76 -6.12 10.80 -6.52
C GLU A 76 -5.81 10.81 -8.03
N THR A 77 -5.01 11.78 -8.48
CA THR A 77 -4.62 11.90 -9.89
C THR A 77 -3.82 10.69 -10.37
N GLU A 78 -2.85 10.21 -9.59
CA GLU A 78 -2.05 9.03 -9.93
C GLU A 78 -2.93 7.78 -9.99
N LEU A 79 -3.84 7.59 -9.03
CA LEU A 79 -4.80 6.48 -9.04
C LEU A 79 -5.72 6.51 -10.26
N ILE A 80 -6.28 7.68 -10.60
CA ILE A 80 -7.12 7.84 -11.80
C ILE A 80 -6.32 7.54 -13.06
N SER A 81 -5.05 7.96 -13.13
CA SER A 81 -4.18 7.69 -14.29
C SER A 81 -3.92 6.19 -14.51
N GLU A 82 -4.02 5.38 -13.45
CA GLU A 82 -3.94 3.92 -13.51
C GLU A 82 -5.29 3.23 -13.72
N GLY A 83 -6.36 4.00 -13.94
CA GLY A 83 -7.71 3.48 -14.17
C GLY A 83 -8.49 3.12 -12.90
N VAL A 84 -8.07 3.62 -11.72
CA VAL A 84 -8.85 3.45 -10.49
C VAL A 84 -9.98 4.47 -10.45
N GLU A 85 -11.20 3.98 -10.22
CA GLU A 85 -12.39 4.82 -10.13
C GLU A 85 -12.77 5.11 -8.68
N PHE A 86 -13.23 6.34 -8.45
CA PHE A 86 -13.75 6.79 -7.17
C PHE A 86 -15.28 6.80 -7.18
N GLN A 87 -15.87 6.35 -6.09
CA GLN A 87 -17.31 6.43 -5.85
C GLN A 87 -17.72 7.85 -5.49
N MET A 88 -19.03 8.13 -5.49
CA MET A 88 -19.59 9.46 -5.17
C MET A 88 -19.19 9.96 -3.77
N ASP A 89 -18.89 9.06 -2.83
CA ASP A 89 -18.45 9.39 -1.47
C ASP A 89 -16.92 9.54 -1.35
N GLY A 90 -16.20 9.52 -2.47
CA GLY A 90 -14.75 9.62 -2.54
C GLY A 90 -13.99 8.36 -2.11
N SER A 91 -14.69 7.22 -1.95
CA SER A 91 -14.05 5.93 -1.66
C SER A 91 -13.80 5.10 -2.91
N ILE A 92 -12.79 4.24 -2.86
CA ILE A 92 -12.46 3.25 -3.89
C ILE A 92 -13.16 1.95 -3.56
N ASN A 93 -13.78 1.31 -4.55
CA ASN A 93 -14.37 -0.01 -4.37
C ASN A 93 -13.28 -1.07 -4.18
N LEU A 94 -12.98 -1.41 -2.93
CA LEU A 94 -11.94 -2.39 -2.56
C LEU A 94 -12.21 -3.81 -3.09
N ARG A 95 -13.44 -4.16 -3.49
CA ARG A 95 -13.70 -5.46 -4.12
C ARG A 95 -13.22 -5.50 -5.56
N LEU A 96 -13.26 -4.37 -6.27
CA LEU A 96 -12.85 -4.25 -7.67
C LEU A 96 -11.36 -3.94 -7.79
N PHE A 97 -10.87 -2.99 -6.98
CA PHE A 97 -9.51 -2.47 -7.06
C PHE A 97 -8.58 -2.99 -5.96
N GLY A 98 -9.09 -3.72 -4.97
CA GLY A 98 -8.24 -4.31 -3.93
C GLY A 98 -7.26 -5.34 -4.49
N HIS A 99 -6.02 -5.29 -4.03
CA HIS A 99 -5.02 -6.34 -4.20
C HIS A 99 -4.87 -7.15 -2.93
N ASP A 100 -4.79 -8.47 -3.09
CA ASP A 100 -4.39 -9.41 -2.04
C ASP A 100 -3.36 -10.35 -2.68
N PRO A 101 -2.08 -10.28 -2.28
CA PRO A 101 -1.04 -11.14 -2.83
C PRO A 101 -1.14 -12.59 -2.32
N GLY A 102 -2.13 -12.90 -1.47
CA GLY A 102 -2.34 -14.21 -0.88
C GLY A 102 -1.30 -14.56 0.21
N PRO A 103 -1.49 -15.70 0.89
CA PRO A 103 -0.58 -16.15 1.95
C PRO A 103 0.81 -16.54 1.43
N THR A 104 0.94 -16.88 0.15
CA THR A 104 2.20 -17.37 -0.46
C THR A 104 3.26 -16.28 -0.61
N PHE A 105 2.88 -15.00 -0.62
CA PHE A 105 3.81 -13.88 -0.79
C PHE A 105 4.91 -13.81 0.30
N LEU A 106 4.70 -14.48 1.44
CA LEU A 106 5.69 -14.55 2.53
C LEU A 106 6.63 -15.75 2.47
N LEU A 107 6.40 -16.69 1.55
CA LEU A 107 7.16 -17.94 1.46
C LEU A 107 8.31 -17.89 0.46
N ASP A 108 8.48 -16.84 -0.32
CA ASP A 108 9.61 -16.76 -1.24
C ASP A 108 10.28 -15.38 -1.29
N PRO A 109 11.29 -15.17 -0.44
CA PRO A 109 12.29 -14.15 -0.63
C PRO A 109 13.62 -14.81 -0.96
N SER A 110 13.72 -15.71 -1.95
CA SER A 110 14.93 -16.50 -2.23
C SER A 110 15.42 -17.25 -0.98
N THR A 111 15.16 -18.56 -0.92
CA THR A 111 15.94 -19.48 -0.08
C THR A 111 17.42 -19.07 -0.14
N ASP A 112 18.00 -18.73 1.01
CA ASP A 112 19.44 -18.49 1.20
C ASP A 112 20.22 -19.63 0.50
N GLU A 113 20.67 -19.41 -0.73
CA GLU A 113 21.74 -20.22 -1.30
C GLU A 113 23.05 -19.66 -0.76
N LYS A 114 23.69 -20.54 0.03
CA LYS A 114 25.07 -20.45 0.50
C LYS A 114 26.06 -20.13 -0.60
#